data_AF-A0A533BJG0-F1
#
_entry.id   AF-A0A533BJG0-F1
#
_cell.length_a   1.000
_cell.length_b   1.000
_cell.length_c   1.000
_cell.angle_alpha   90.00
_cell.angle_beta   90.00
_cell.angle_gamma   90.00
#
_symmetry.space_group_name_H-M   'P 1'
#
loop_
_entity.id
_entity.type
_entity.pdbx_description
1 polymer ?
#
loop_
_entity_poly.entity_id
_entity_poly.type
_entity_poly.pdbx_seq_one_letter_code
_entity_poly.pdbx_strand_id
1 'polypeptide(L)'
;MIHSAHTETPLPAVRDSPQTPGMHESSLRRLQRRAIETLCAGVVVLTLLGPVRAEEPPAPDGEFSLPTAETPAVADPVTIDPFIQLRGAVWRTKAGIVFLKTPIGLLTLTSKTTLKDLKASQEVYFWVHERHSIVEIRKRADGSLVHRYLSGPMTSGTDTPRTLRWWGPDGDQTIHVGTQEERLTDYREGDPLTVEVDETNTISGVHDLQYDLQISQTPPAGSDVQLLLSGTVSKLKSNFVFVRTPIGLVMLNSKIGIPRVKVGQPLTLHIDHEHVTVSFPSTETPIPRRSASPTP
;
A
#
# COMPACT_ATOMS: atom_id res chain seq x y z
N MET A 1 57.65 -30.61 36.24
CA MET A 1 57.88 -29.51 37.20
C MET A 1 57.07 -28.32 36.70
N ILE A 2 55.75 -28.28 36.96
CA ILE A 2 55.08 -27.76 38.16
C ILE A 2 55.53 -26.32 38.48
N HIS A 3 54.69 -25.32 38.17
CA HIS A 3 53.98 -24.57 39.21
C HIS A 3 52.81 -23.76 38.63
N SER A 4 51.64 -24.06 39.17
CA SER A 4 50.36 -23.38 38.99
C SER A 4 50.28 -22.10 39.83
N ALA A 5 49.48 -21.13 39.39
CA ALA A 5 48.88 -20.13 40.27
C ALA A 5 47.42 -19.91 39.86
N HIS A 6 46.53 -20.62 40.57
CA HIS A 6 45.09 -20.36 40.62
C HIS A 6 44.86 -19.13 41.50
N THR A 7 43.90 -18.29 41.11
CA THR A 7 43.30 -17.30 42.00
C THR A 7 41.78 -17.45 41.93
N GLU A 8 41.21 -18.04 42.99
CA GLU A 8 39.78 -18.09 43.28
C GLU A 8 39.47 -17.09 44.41
N THR A 9 38.33 -16.38 44.34
CA THR A 9 37.33 -16.09 45.40
C THR A 9 36.41 -14.92 44.96
N PRO A 10 35.21 -14.70 45.55
CA PRO A 10 34.12 -15.63 45.91
C PRO A 10 32.71 -15.13 45.46
N LEU A 11 31.74 -16.04 45.37
CA LEU A 11 30.29 -15.76 45.31
C LEU A 11 29.72 -15.50 46.73
N PRO A 12 28.62 -14.74 46.85
CA PRO A 12 27.68 -14.94 47.94
C PRO A 12 26.26 -15.29 47.47
N ALA A 13 25.82 -16.46 47.96
CA ALA A 13 24.56 -16.78 48.62
C ALA A 13 23.20 -16.37 48.00
N VAL A 14 22.52 -17.44 47.57
CA VAL A 14 21.07 -17.74 47.61
C VAL A 14 20.34 -17.17 48.83
N ARG A 15 19.13 -16.64 48.58
CA ARG A 15 18.01 -16.68 49.54
C ARG A 15 16.68 -16.89 48.81
N ASP A 16 15.99 -17.94 49.26
CA ASP A 16 14.68 -18.40 48.81
C ASP A 16 13.51 -17.51 49.29
N SER A 17 12.55 -17.32 48.37
CA SER A 17 11.08 -17.44 48.43
C SER A 17 10.27 -16.96 49.67
N PRO A 18 9.06 -16.39 49.45
CA PRO A 18 7.86 -17.22 49.34
C PRO A 18 6.82 -16.81 48.27
N GLN A 19 5.96 -17.78 47.94
CA GLN A 19 4.92 -17.78 46.90
C GLN A 19 3.61 -17.07 47.29
N THR A 20 3.01 -16.39 46.29
CA THR A 20 1.56 -16.22 45.90
C THR A 20 0.51 -15.77 46.94
N PRO A 21 -0.75 -15.35 46.59
CA PRO A 21 -1.48 -15.41 45.30
C PRO A 21 -2.22 -14.11 44.90
N GLY A 22 -2.72 -14.01 43.67
CA GLY A 22 -3.58 -12.87 43.29
C GLY A 22 -4.13 -12.88 41.88
N MET A 23 -5.18 -13.67 41.66
CA MET A 23 -6.08 -13.61 40.50
C MET A 23 -6.55 -12.17 40.19
N HIS A 24 -6.20 -11.59 39.03
CA HIS A 24 -7.02 -10.50 38.47
C HIS A 24 -6.84 -10.13 36.97
N GLU A 25 -6.51 -11.06 36.07
CA GLU A 25 -6.41 -10.71 34.63
C GLU A 25 -7.34 -11.48 33.67
N SER A 26 -8.15 -12.40 34.17
CA SER A 26 -9.05 -13.22 33.34
C SER A 26 -10.44 -12.61 33.10
N SER A 27 -10.80 -11.50 33.77
CA SER A 27 -12.14 -10.88 33.68
C SER A 27 -12.28 -9.81 32.59
N LEU A 28 -11.20 -9.09 32.25
CA LEU A 28 -11.25 -8.00 31.26
C LEU A 28 -11.40 -8.47 29.81
N ARG A 29 -11.00 -9.70 29.49
CA ARG A 29 -11.16 -10.26 28.13
C ARG A 29 -12.57 -10.80 27.82
N ARG A 30 -13.45 -10.92 28.82
CA ARG A 30 -14.84 -11.37 28.62
C ARG A 30 -15.86 -10.24 28.52
N LEU A 31 -15.53 -9.02 28.97
CA LEU A 31 -16.38 -7.83 28.80
C LEU A 31 -16.25 -7.15 27.43
N GLN A 32 -15.14 -7.34 26.71
CA GLN A 32 -14.95 -6.72 25.39
C GLN A 32 -15.65 -7.47 24.24
N ARG A 33 -16.19 -8.67 24.47
CA ARG A 33 -16.93 -9.45 23.46
C ARG A 33 -18.45 -9.27 23.47
N ARG A 34 -19.01 -8.43 24.36
CA ARG A 34 -20.46 -8.16 24.44
C ARG A 34 -20.89 -6.75 24.02
N ALA A 35 -20.00 -5.95 23.43
CA ALA A 35 -20.32 -4.60 22.97
C ALA A 35 -20.49 -4.47 21.45
N ILE A 36 -20.47 -5.59 20.70
CA ILE A 36 -20.70 -5.62 19.24
C ILE A 36 -21.78 -6.65 18.96
N GLU A 37 -22.98 -6.47 19.52
CA GLU A 37 -24.13 -7.32 19.19
C GLU A 37 -25.48 -6.62 19.41
N THR A 38 -25.52 -5.28 19.50
CA THR A 38 -26.78 -4.57 19.80
C THR A 38 -26.83 -3.19 19.13
N LEU A 39 -27.29 -3.16 17.88
CA LEU A 39 -27.96 -2.06 17.15
C LEU A 39 -28.05 -2.57 15.69
N CYS A 40 -29.18 -2.86 15.04
CA CYS A 40 -30.59 -2.58 15.28
C CYS A 40 -31.40 -3.73 14.65
N ALA A 41 -32.28 -4.35 15.43
CA ALA A 41 -33.36 -5.17 14.90
C ALA A 41 -34.67 -4.66 15.51
N GLY A 42 -35.60 -4.30 14.61
CA GLY A 42 -37.04 -4.19 14.87
C GLY A 42 -37.52 -2.83 15.40
N VAL A 43 -38.73 -2.35 15.12
CA VAL A 43 -39.95 -2.86 14.45
C VAL A 43 -40.74 -1.57 14.08
N VAL A 44 -41.59 -1.48 13.05
CA VAL A 44 -43.05 -1.65 13.17
C VAL A 44 -43.71 -1.55 11.79
N VAL A 45 -44.57 -2.54 11.55
CA VAL A 45 -45.54 -2.73 10.46
C VAL A 45 -46.76 -1.83 10.68
N LEU A 46 -47.31 -1.21 9.62
CA LEU A 46 -48.77 -1.13 9.46
C LEU A 46 -49.16 -0.86 7.99
N THR A 47 -49.98 -1.77 7.47
CA THR A 47 -50.73 -1.76 6.21
C THR A 47 -51.85 -0.73 6.18
N LEU A 48 -52.21 -0.20 4.99
CA LEU A 48 -53.57 -0.30 4.39
C LEU A 48 -53.79 0.64 3.16
N LEU A 49 -54.47 0.06 2.16
CA LEU A 49 -55.38 0.67 1.16
C LEU A 49 -54.79 1.45 -0.05
N GLY A 50 -55.09 0.94 -1.26
CA GLY A 50 -55.14 1.73 -2.50
C GLY A 50 -56.38 2.66 -2.54
N PRO A 51 -56.82 3.22 -3.69
CA PRO A 51 -56.52 2.87 -5.09
C PRO A 51 -56.15 4.10 -5.95
N VAL A 52 -55.99 3.92 -7.27
CA VAL A 52 -56.71 4.64 -8.34
C VAL A 52 -55.86 4.70 -9.61
N ARG A 53 -56.51 4.21 -10.67
CA ARG A 53 -56.15 4.16 -12.08
C ARG A 53 -56.50 5.51 -12.73
N ALA A 54 -55.61 6.06 -13.54
CA ALA A 54 -55.87 7.09 -14.55
C ALA A 54 -54.75 6.94 -15.59
N GLU A 55 -54.97 6.26 -16.71
CA GLU A 55 -55.60 6.74 -17.95
C GLU A 55 -54.72 7.77 -18.71
N GLU A 56 -54.23 7.28 -19.86
CA GLU A 56 -53.38 7.90 -20.89
C GLU A 56 -54.15 8.96 -21.70
N PRO A 57 -53.46 9.96 -22.29
CA PRO A 57 -53.55 10.10 -23.75
C PRO A 57 -52.21 10.50 -24.45
N PRO A 58 -52.14 10.35 -25.78
CA PRO A 58 -50.90 10.14 -26.52
C PRO A 58 -50.18 11.42 -26.95
N ALA A 59 -48.91 11.25 -27.31
CA ALA A 59 -48.05 12.26 -27.92
C ALA A 59 -48.52 12.64 -29.35
N PRO A 60 -48.30 13.88 -29.78
CA PRO A 60 -48.09 14.20 -31.19
C PRO A 60 -46.60 14.38 -31.48
N ASP A 61 -46.19 13.76 -32.58
CA ASP A 61 -44.90 13.94 -33.23
C ASP A 61 -44.60 15.42 -33.52
N GLY A 62 -43.36 15.81 -33.27
CA GLY A 62 -42.84 17.14 -33.55
C GLY A 62 -41.33 17.09 -33.70
N GLU A 63 -40.88 16.83 -34.93
CA GLU A 63 -39.50 16.92 -35.37
C GLU A 63 -38.91 18.30 -35.04
N PHE A 64 -37.95 18.35 -34.13
CA PHE A 64 -36.97 19.43 -34.05
C PHE A 64 -35.60 18.83 -33.72
N SER A 65 -34.78 18.66 -34.77
CA SER A 65 -33.36 18.38 -34.65
C SER A 65 -32.67 19.54 -33.93
N LEU A 66 -32.21 19.30 -32.70
CA LEU A 66 -31.26 20.17 -32.01
C LEU A 66 -29.85 19.58 -32.20
N PRO A 67 -28.83 20.40 -32.50
CA PRO A 67 -27.48 19.93 -32.73
C PRO A 67 -26.93 19.27 -31.46
N THR A 68 -26.39 18.07 -31.64
CA THR A 68 -25.60 17.34 -30.64
C THR A 68 -24.56 18.30 -30.04
N ALA A 69 -24.79 18.69 -28.79
CA ALA A 69 -23.74 19.27 -27.98
C ALA A 69 -22.67 18.19 -27.81
N GLU A 70 -21.53 18.37 -28.47
CA GLU A 70 -20.32 17.61 -28.16
C GLU A 70 -20.00 17.89 -26.69
N THR A 71 -20.33 16.93 -25.83
CA THR A 71 -19.76 16.85 -24.49
C THR A 71 -18.25 16.94 -24.65
N PRO A 72 -17.57 17.97 -24.13
CA PRO A 72 -16.12 18.00 -24.17
C PRO A 72 -15.63 16.74 -23.44
N ALA A 73 -14.87 15.92 -24.17
CA ALA A 73 -14.17 14.79 -23.60
C ALA A 73 -13.40 15.33 -22.38
N VAL A 74 -13.79 14.87 -21.18
CA VAL A 74 -12.99 15.06 -19.99
C VAL A 74 -11.68 14.38 -20.29
N ALA A 75 -10.62 15.16 -20.54
CA ALA A 75 -9.29 14.60 -20.68
C ALA A 75 -9.01 13.78 -19.43
N ASP A 76 -8.85 12.46 -19.60
CA ASP A 76 -8.50 11.59 -18.49
C ASP A 76 -7.21 12.14 -17.85
N PRO A 77 -7.17 12.28 -16.52
CA PRO A 77 -5.98 12.78 -15.85
C PRO A 77 -4.82 11.84 -16.18
N VAL A 78 -3.77 12.39 -16.79
CA VAL A 78 -2.51 11.68 -17.07
C VAL A 78 -2.02 11.08 -15.76
N THR A 79 -2.23 9.77 -15.62
CA THR A 79 -1.81 9.02 -14.44
C THR A 79 -0.35 8.67 -14.69
N ILE A 80 0.54 9.28 -13.92
CA ILE A 80 1.98 8.98 -13.99
C ILE A 80 2.20 7.62 -13.32
N ASP A 81 3.01 6.78 -13.96
CA ASP A 81 3.39 5.50 -13.40
C ASP A 81 4.14 5.70 -12.08
N PRO A 82 3.71 5.03 -11.00
CA PRO A 82 4.35 5.16 -9.72
C PRO A 82 5.75 4.58 -9.76
N PHE A 83 6.70 5.30 -9.19
CA PHE A 83 8.05 4.81 -8.90
C PHE A 83 8.35 5.06 -7.44
N ILE A 84 8.78 4.03 -6.70
CA ILE A 84 9.19 4.18 -5.31
C ILE A 84 10.47 3.36 -5.11
N GLN A 85 11.44 3.96 -4.46
CA GLN A 85 12.63 3.30 -3.93
C GLN A 85 12.83 3.77 -2.50
N LEU A 86 12.69 2.85 -1.54
CA LEU A 86 12.79 3.13 -0.13
C LEU A 86 13.61 2.07 0.60
N ARG A 87 14.43 2.53 1.54
CA ARG A 87 15.06 1.69 2.55
C ARG A 87 14.37 1.89 3.89
N GLY A 88 14.05 0.79 4.56
CA GLY A 88 13.35 0.74 5.83
C GLY A 88 14.08 -0.07 6.89
N ALA A 89 14.10 0.42 8.12
CA ALA A 89 14.57 -0.33 9.28
C ALA A 89 13.37 -0.84 10.11
N VAL A 90 13.43 -2.10 10.53
CA VAL A 90 12.41 -2.70 11.39
C VAL A 90 12.33 -1.95 12.72
N TRP A 91 11.19 -1.31 12.97
CA TRP A 91 10.96 -0.55 14.19
C TRP A 91 10.13 -1.32 15.20
N ARG A 92 9.03 -1.94 14.74
CA ARG A 92 8.14 -2.73 15.57
C ARG A 92 7.54 -3.86 14.76
N THR A 93 7.27 -4.98 15.42
CA THR A 93 6.55 -6.11 14.83
C THR A 93 5.35 -6.47 15.68
N LYS A 94 4.29 -6.91 15.03
CA LYS A 94 3.10 -7.54 15.60
C LYS A 94 2.79 -8.77 14.77
N ALA A 95 1.92 -9.66 15.26
CA ALA A 95 1.55 -10.86 14.52
C ALA A 95 1.05 -10.51 13.11
N GLY A 96 1.85 -10.86 12.09
CA GLY A 96 1.57 -10.60 10.68
C GLY A 96 1.69 -9.14 10.22
N ILE A 97 2.24 -8.23 11.04
CA ILE A 97 2.39 -6.81 10.69
C ILE A 97 3.77 -6.30 11.12
N VAL A 98 4.48 -5.68 10.19
CA VAL A 98 5.79 -5.08 10.41
C VAL A 98 5.71 -3.58 10.16
N PHE A 99 6.22 -2.80 11.10
CA PHE A 99 6.37 -1.36 10.99
C PHE A 99 7.83 -1.02 10.71
N LEU A 100 8.08 -0.37 9.58
CA LEU A 100 9.38 0.05 9.11
C LEU A 100 9.51 1.56 9.22
N LYS A 101 10.59 2.03 9.84
CA LYS A 101 11.00 3.44 9.76
C LYS A 101 11.73 3.66 8.45
N THR A 102 11.27 4.61 7.66
CA THR A 102 11.92 5.08 6.43
C THR A 102 12.35 6.54 6.59
N PRO A 103 13.20 7.08 5.70
CA PRO A 103 13.60 8.49 5.77
C PRO A 103 12.43 9.46 5.59
N ILE A 104 11.33 9.05 4.96
CA ILE A 104 10.15 9.89 4.70
C ILE A 104 8.96 9.64 5.63
N GLY A 105 9.03 8.59 6.46
CA GLY A 105 7.97 8.27 7.42
C GLY A 105 7.90 6.81 7.78
N LEU A 106 6.68 6.24 7.68
CA LEU A 106 6.39 4.88 8.11
C LEU A 106 5.91 4.06 6.91
N LEU A 107 6.56 2.93 6.68
CA LEU A 107 6.08 1.88 5.78
C LEU A 107 5.59 0.71 6.64
N THR A 108 4.36 0.26 6.41
CA THR A 108 3.80 -0.90 7.09
C THR A 108 3.70 -2.04 6.09
N LEU A 109 4.20 -3.22 6.46
CA LEU A 109 4.01 -4.46 5.70
C LEU A 109 3.07 -5.38 6.48
N THR A 110 2.12 -5.99 5.80
CA THR A 110 1.13 -6.90 6.41
C THR A 110 1.04 -8.18 5.61
N SER A 111 1.02 -9.33 6.29
CA SER A 111 0.77 -10.64 5.68
C SER A 111 0.31 -11.64 6.75
N LYS A 112 -0.60 -12.54 6.40
CA LYS A 112 -0.99 -13.67 7.27
C LYS A 112 -0.03 -14.86 7.12
N THR A 113 0.57 -14.98 5.94
CA THR A 113 1.36 -16.13 5.52
C THR A 113 2.86 -15.95 5.74
N THR A 114 3.36 -14.70 5.76
CA THR A 114 4.78 -14.39 5.96
C THR A 114 5.00 -13.29 7.04
N LEU A 115 6.19 -12.72 7.14
CA LEU A 115 6.66 -11.67 8.05
C LEU A 115 6.77 -12.04 9.54
N LYS A 116 6.45 -13.28 9.92
CA LYS A 116 6.46 -13.73 11.33
C LYS A 116 7.87 -13.71 11.95
N ASP A 117 8.89 -13.90 11.13
CA ASP A 117 10.28 -14.09 11.56
C ASP A 117 11.16 -12.86 11.31
N LEU A 118 10.57 -11.69 11.03
CA LEU A 118 11.33 -10.48 10.76
C LEU A 118 11.94 -9.90 12.05
N LYS A 119 13.25 -9.59 12.00
CA LYS A 119 14.07 -9.20 13.14
C LYS A 119 14.53 -7.75 13.05
N ALA A 120 14.75 -7.11 14.19
CA ALA A 120 15.28 -5.74 14.28
C ALA A 120 16.70 -5.58 13.67
N SER A 121 17.44 -6.69 13.52
CA SER A 121 18.75 -6.75 12.88
C SER A 121 18.68 -6.80 11.34
N GLN A 122 17.48 -6.85 10.77
CA GLN A 122 17.27 -6.83 9.33
C GLN A 122 16.91 -5.43 8.84
N GLU A 123 17.10 -5.23 7.55
CA GLU A 123 16.62 -4.08 6.81
C GLU A 123 15.76 -4.53 5.65
N VAL A 124 14.94 -3.61 5.17
CA VAL A 124 14.01 -3.84 4.08
C VAL A 124 14.29 -2.84 2.98
N TYR A 125 14.45 -3.35 1.77
CA TYR A 125 14.41 -2.55 0.56
C TYR A 125 13.07 -2.75 -0.12
N PHE A 126 12.47 -1.63 -0.52
CA PHE A 126 11.12 -1.58 -1.04
C PHE A 126 11.14 -0.82 -2.36
N TRP A 127 10.73 -1.49 -3.43
CA TRP A 127 10.57 -0.87 -4.74
C TRP A 127 9.14 -1.00 -5.22
N VAL A 128 8.69 0.01 -5.94
CA VAL A 128 7.45 -0.01 -6.72
C VAL A 128 7.75 0.57 -8.08
N HIS A 129 7.26 -0.08 -9.12
CA HIS A 129 7.27 0.42 -10.48
C HIS A 129 5.98 -0.03 -11.17
N GLU A 130 5.17 0.93 -11.64
CA GLU A 130 3.85 0.67 -12.22
C GLU A 130 2.95 -0.16 -11.28
N ARG A 131 2.62 -1.39 -11.67
CA ARG A 131 1.81 -2.34 -10.90
C ARG A 131 2.65 -3.40 -10.17
N HIS A 132 3.97 -3.32 -10.25
CA HIS A 132 4.90 -4.24 -9.61
C HIS A 132 5.45 -3.64 -8.33
N SER A 133 5.72 -4.49 -7.34
CA SER A 133 6.49 -4.10 -6.16
C SER A 133 7.37 -5.25 -5.70
N ILE A 134 8.48 -4.87 -5.07
CA ILE A 134 9.53 -5.78 -4.62
C ILE A 134 9.85 -5.44 -3.19
N VAL A 135 9.89 -6.48 -2.34
CA VAL A 135 10.32 -6.36 -0.95
C VAL A 135 11.48 -7.30 -0.73
N GLU A 136 12.68 -6.76 -0.60
CA GLU A 136 13.84 -7.53 -0.17
C GLU A 136 14.11 -7.29 1.31
N ILE A 137 14.29 -8.38 2.04
CA ILE A 137 14.72 -8.37 3.44
C ILE A 137 16.16 -8.86 3.48
N ARG A 138 17.04 -8.04 4.04
CA ARG A 138 18.47 -8.33 4.13
C ARG A 138 18.96 -8.25 5.57
N LYS A 139 20.00 -9.01 5.89
CA LYS A 139 20.69 -8.86 7.18
C LYS A 139 21.49 -7.56 7.16
N ARG A 140 21.41 -6.77 8.24
CA ARG A 140 22.17 -5.51 8.35
C ARG A 140 23.69 -5.73 8.48
N ALA A 141 24.10 -6.90 8.97
CA ALA A 141 25.51 -7.16 9.28
C ALA A 141 26.38 -7.34 8.03
N ASP A 142 25.85 -8.02 7.01
CA ASP A 142 26.58 -8.45 5.82
C ASP A 142 25.81 -8.20 4.50
N GLY A 143 24.59 -7.68 4.58
CA GLY A 143 23.74 -7.43 3.41
C GLY A 143 23.17 -8.69 2.76
N SER A 144 23.33 -9.87 3.38
CA SER A 144 22.86 -11.13 2.80
C SER A 144 21.34 -11.10 2.63
N LEU A 145 20.85 -11.62 1.50
CA LEU A 145 19.43 -11.79 1.28
C LEU A 145 18.86 -12.78 2.31
N VAL A 146 17.66 -12.49 2.81
CA VAL A 146 16.91 -13.39 3.69
C VAL A 146 15.61 -13.79 3.01
N HIS A 147 14.87 -12.81 2.49
CA HIS A 147 13.64 -13.03 1.73
C HIS A 147 13.56 -12.03 0.58
N ARG A 148 12.96 -12.45 -0.53
CA ARG A 148 12.59 -11.58 -1.64
C ARG A 148 11.15 -11.87 -2.04
N TYR A 149 10.29 -10.87 -1.87
CA TYR A 149 8.91 -10.92 -2.31
C TYR A 149 8.73 -10.12 -3.58
N LEU A 150 8.05 -10.72 -4.55
CA LEU A 150 7.70 -10.12 -5.83
C LEU A 150 6.17 -10.05 -5.89
N SER A 151 5.62 -8.85 -6.05
CA SER A 151 4.17 -8.59 -6.15
C SER A 151 3.85 -7.86 -7.46
N GLY A 152 2.74 -8.22 -8.12
CA GLY A 152 2.39 -7.71 -9.45
C GLY A 152 1.38 -8.58 -10.20
N PRO A 153 0.95 -8.14 -11.40
CA PRO A 153 0.14 -8.97 -12.29
C PRO A 153 0.95 -10.20 -12.73
N MET A 154 0.36 -11.37 -12.66
CA MET A 154 0.98 -12.61 -13.13
C MET A 154 1.17 -12.53 -14.65
N THR A 155 2.42 -12.65 -15.10
CA THR A 155 2.74 -12.72 -16.52
C THR A 155 3.50 -13.98 -16.84
N SER A 156 2.98 -14.76 -17.78
CA SER A 156 3.60 -16.00 -18.23
C SER A 156 4.89 -15.70 -19.00
N GLY A 157 5.92 -16.53 -18.81
CA GLY A 157 7.14 -16.47 -19.59
C GLY A 157 6.88 -16.81 -21.06
N THR A 158 7.53 -16.09 -21.97
CA THR A 158 7.35 -16.25 -23.43
C THR A 158 8.09 -17.45 -23.99
N ASP A 159 9.30 -17.71 -23.49
CA ASP A 159 10.27 -18.58 -24.17
C ASP A 159 10.56 -19.89 -23.43
N THR A 160 10.24 -19.95 -22.13
CA THR A 160 10.55 -21.10 -21.28
C THR A 160 9.29 -21.60 -20.57
N PRO A 161 8.91 -22.88 -20.72
CA PRO A 161 7.77 -23.43 -20.01
C PRO A 161 8.01 -23.37 -18.49
N ARG A 162 6.93 -23.19 -17.71
CA ARG A 162 6.98 -23.08 -16.23
C ARG A 162 7.85 -21.93 -15.72
N THR A 163 7.82 -20.83 -16.45
CA THR A 163 8.41 -19.57 -16.00
C THR A 163 7.38 -18.46 -16.01
N LEU A 164 7.58 -17.49 -15.12
CA LEU A 164 6.87 -16.22 -15.09
C LEU A 164 7.85 -15.09 -15.40
N ARG A 165 7.33 -13.96 -15.85
CA ARG A 165 8.08 -12.72 -16.01
C ARG A 165 7.69 -11.75 -14.90
N TRP A 166 8.68 -11.14 -14.28
CA TRP A 166 8.48 -10.11 -13.26
C TRP A 166 9.38 -8.92 -13.52
N TRP A 167 8.92 -7.72 -13.22
CA TRP A 167 9.80 -6.57 -13.18
C TRP A 167 10.75 -6.65 -11.97
N GLY A 168 12.03 -6.39 -12.21
CA GLY A 168 13.10 -6.20 -11.23
C GLY A 168 13.71 -4.79 -11.33
N PRO A 169 14.48 -4.34 -10.32
CA PRO A 169 15.18 -3.05 -10.41
C PRO A 169 16.19 -3.01 -11.57
N ASP A 170 16.73 -4.17 -11.97
CA ASP A 170 17.64 -4.33 -13.11
C ASP A 170 16.90 -4.60 -14.45
N GLY A 171 15.57 -4.48 -14.46
CA GLY A 171 14.70 -4.80 -15.59
C GLY A 171 13.91 -6.09 -15.42
N ASP A 172 13.26 -6.55 -16.49
CA ASP A 172 12.45 -7.77 -16.48
C ASP A 172 13.29 -9.02 -16.19
N GLN A 173 12.78 -9.88 -15.32
CA GLN A 173 13.41 -11.11 -14.85
C GLN A 173 12.52 -12.31 -15.10
N THR A 174 13.15 -13.43 -15.45
CA THR A 174 12.48 -14.73 -15.54
C THR A 174 12.52 -15.43 -14.18
N ILE A 175 11.35 -15.85 -13.71
CA ILE A 175 11.16 -16.53 -12.43
C ILE A 175 10.70 -17.97 -12.69
N HIS A 176 11.37 -18.96 -12.11
CA HIS A 176 11.01 -20.37 -12.24
C HIS A 176 9.89 -20.73 -11.27
N VAL A 177 8.86 -21.44 -11.75
CA VAL A 177 7.71 -21.82 -10.91
C VAL A 177 8.10 -22.81 -9.79
N GLY A 178 9.15 -23.60 -10.00
CA GLY A 178 9.62 -24.56 -9.00
C GLY A 178 8.51 -25.56 -8.64
N THR A 179 8.35 -25.83 -7.34
CA THR A 179 7.35 -26.79 -6.82
C THR A 179 5.96 -26.19 -6.59
N GLN A 180 5.75 -24.92 -6.98
CA GLN A 180 4.50 -24.21 -6.70
C GLN A 180 3.48 -24.30 -7.85
N GLU A 181 3.64 -25.21 -8.82
CA GLU A 181 2.73 -25.30 -9.96
C GLU A 181 1.25 -25.42 -9.54
N GLU A 182 0.96 -26.31 -8.60
CA GLU A 182 -0.41 -26.56 -8.09
C GLU A 182 -1.01 -25.32 -7.42
N ARG A 183 -0.22 -24.52 -6.71
CA ARG A 183 -0.74 -23.30 -6.07
C ARG A 183 -0.97 -22.16 -7.06
N LEU A 184 -0.38 -22.25 -8.25
CA LEU A 184 -0.52 -21.24 -9.30
C LEU A 184 -1.61 -21.58 -10.32
N THR A 185 -2.18 -22.79 -10.31
CA THR A 185 -3.27 -23.16 -11.25
C THR A 185 -4.53 -22.32 -11.07
N ASP A 186 -4.72 -21.74 -9.88
CA ASP A 186 -5.86 -20.88 -9.57
C ASP A 186 -5.71 -19.46 -10.11
N TYR A 187 -4.51 -19.09 -10.58
CA TYR A 187 -4.20 -17.76 -11.08
C TYR A 187 -4.19 -17.75 -12.61
N ARG A 188 -4.69 -16.66 -13.18
CA ARG A 188 -4.72 -16.39 -14.61
C ARG A 188 -3.75 -15.26 -14.96
N GLU A 189 -3.41 -15.17 -16.24
CA GLU A 189 -2.66 -14.04 -16.79
C GLU A 189 -3.31 -12.71 -16.36
N GLY A 190 -2.51 -11.82 -15.77
CA GLY A 190 -2.95 -10.53 -15.25
C GLY A 190 -3.46 -10.53 -13.80
N ASP A 191 -3.69 -11.70 -13.18
CA ASP A 191 -4.16 -11.75 -11.79
C ASP A 191 -3.10 -11.21 -10.82
N PRO A 192 -3.49 -10.46 -9.77
CA PRO A 192 -2.55 -9.99 -8.78
C PRO A 192 -1.99 -11.16 -7.97
N LEU A 193 -0.67 -11.30 -7.98
CA LEU A 193 0.04 -12.39 -7.34
C LEU A 193 1.19 -11.84 -6.51
N THR A 194 1.47 -12.47 -5.37
CA THR A 194 2.71 -12.27 -4.62
C THR A 194 3.41 -13.58 -4.39
N VAL A 195 4.69 -13.63 -4.75
CA VAL A 195 5.54 -14.81 -4.60
C VAL A 195 6.77 -14.49 -3.77
N GLU A 196 7.25 -15.47 -3.00
CA GLU A 196 8.60 -15.47 -2.46
C GLU A 196 9.50 -16.23 -3.41
N VAL A 197 10.70 -15.71 -3.67
CA VAL A 197 11.70 -16.37 -4.50
C VAL A 197 13.00 -16.55 -3.74
N ASP A 198 13.71 -17.63 -4.07
CA ASP A 198 15.06 -17.88 -3.57
C ASP A 198 16.14 -17.13 -4.39
N GLU A 199 17.41 -17.35 -4.04
CA GLU A 199 18.56 -16.72 -4.70
C GLU A 199 18.73 -17.15 -6.17
N THR A 200 18.07 -18.24 -6.59
CA THR A 200 18.09 -18.77 -7.97
C THR A 200 16.91 -18.27 -8.81
N ASN A 201 16.11 -17.33 -8.28
CA ASN A 201 14.85 -16.89 -8.86
C ASN A 201 13.85 -18.03 -9.07
N THR A 202 13.81 -18.99 -8.15
CA THR A 202 12.78 -20.03 -8.10
C THR A 202 11.76 -19.71 -7.01
N ILE A 203 10.46 -19.87 -7.33
CA ILE A 203 9.39 -19.61 -6.36
C ILE A 203 9.47 -20.62 -5.21
N SER A 204 9.60 -20.09 -4.00
CA SER A 204 9.57 -20.84 -2.75
C SER A 204 8.22 -20.76 -2.03
N GLY A 205 7.39 -19.76 -2.35
CA GLY A 205 6.05 -19.62 -1.76
C GLY A 205 5.15 -18.60 -2.46
N VAL A 206 3.84 -18.71 -2.20
CA VAL A 206 2.80 -17.76 -2.63
C VAL A 206 2.16 -17.12 -1.38
N HIS A 207 2.03 -15.80 -1.38
CA HIS A 207 1.75 -15.00 -0.18
C HIS A 207 0.70 -13.89 -0.39
N ASP A 208 0.23 -13.33 0.72
CA ASP A 208 -0.77 -12.26 0.81
C ASP A 208 -0.15 -10.93 1.31
N LEU A 209 1.03 -10.58 0.80
CA LEU A 209 1.74 -9.38 1.24
C LEU A 209 1.02 -8.11 0.79
N GLN A 210 0.83 -7.19 1.73
CA GLN A 210 0.26 -5.87 1.51
C GLN A 210 1.14 -4.82 2.16
N TYR A 211 1.03 -3.57 1.71
CA TYR A 211 1.74 -2.45 2.30
C TYR A 211 0.90 -1.18 2.40
N ASP A 212 1.23 -0.35 3.38
CA ASP A 212 0.69 0.99 3.55
C ASP A 212 1.84 1.99 3.72
N LEU A 213 1.79 3.10 2.98
CA LEU A 213 2.80 4.15 3.03
C LEU A 213 2.27 5.43 3.69
N GLN A 214 2.96 5.88 4.74
CA GLN A 214 2.77 7.16 5.37
C GLN A 214 4.02 8.04 5.20
N ILE A 215 3.84 9.18 4.54
CA ILE A 215 4.86 10.20 4.30
C ILE A 215 4.62 11.34 5.27
N SER A 216 5.47 11.47 6.29
CA SER A 216 5.24 12.40 7.40
C SER A 216 6.32 13.45 7.60
N GLN A 217 7.44 13.35 6.89
CA GLN A 217 8.57 14.26 6.99
C GLN A 217 9.29 14.40 5.65
N THR A 218 10.05 15.49 5.49
CA THR A 218 11.03 15.61 4.41
C THR A 218 12.19 14.64 4.69
N PRO A 219 12.75 14.00 3.66
CA PRO A 219 13.95 13.18 3.82
C PRO A 219 15.10 13.98 4.46
N PRO A 220 15.83 13.40 5.43
CA PRO A 220 17.08 13.96 5.93
C PRO A 220 18.16 14.04 4.84
N ALA A 221 19.17 14.89 5.06
CA ALA A 221 20.27 15.02 4.13
C ALA A 221 21.02 13.71 3.88
N GLY A 222 21.35 13.43 2.62
CA GLY A 222 22.00 12.19 2.19
C GLY A 222 21.11 10.93 2.23
N SER A 223 19.79 11.08 2.29
CA SER A 223 18.87 9.94 2.21
C SER A 223 18.78 9.38 0.79
N ASP A 224 18.86 8.07 0.67
CA ASP A 224 18.59 7.32 -0.57
C ASP A 224 17.09 7.02 -0.66
N VAL A 225 16.33 7.98 -1.20
CA VAL A 225 14.88 7.88 -1.42
C VAL A 225 14.53 8.50 -2.76
N GLN A 226 13.76 7.76 -3.56
CA GLN A 226 13.09 8.28 -4.74
C GLN A 226 11.63 7.89 -4.69
N LEU A 227 10.75 8.84 -4.98
CA LEU A 227 9.31 8.60 -5.04
C LEU A 227 8.67 9.52 -6.06
N LEU A 228 7.96 8.93 -7.00
CA LEU A 228 7.10 9.60 -7.96
C LEU A 228 5.72 8.95 -7.86
N LEU A 229 4.72 9.73 -7.48
CA LEU A 229 3.39 9.20 -7.19
C LEU A 229 2.31 10.21 -7.54
N SER A 230 1.42 9.83 -8.46
CA SER A 230 0.22 10.60 -8.76
C SER A 230 -1.01 10.01 -8.09
N GLY A 231 -1.98 10.87 -7.78
CA GLY A 231 -3.27 10.45 -7.29
C GLY A 231 -4.20 11.58 -6.96
N THR A 232 -5.37 11.24 -6.42
CA THR A 232 -6.43 12.20 -6.12
C THR A 232 -6.65 12.28 -4.61
N VAL A 233 -6.74 13.50 -4.09
CA VAL A 233 -7.05 13.75 -2.68
C VAL A 233 -8.43 13.18 -2.37
N SER A 234 -8.48 12.16 -1.53
CA SER A 234 -9.71 11.48 -1.13
C SER A 234 -10.28 12.02 0.17
N LYS A 235 -9.42 12.47 1.09
CA LYS A 235 -9.81 12.96 2.41
C LYS A 235 -8.78 13.90 2.99
N LEU A 236 -9.25 14.86 3.78
CA LEU A 236 -8.43 15.74 4.61
C LEU A 236 -8.79 15.50 6.08
N LYS A 237 -7.81 15.29 6.94
CA LYS A 237 -8.03 15.12 8.39
C LYS A 237 -6.85 15.70 9.16
N SER A 238 -7.11 16.78 9.92
CA SER A 238 -6.06 17.50 10.67
C SER A 238 -4.91 17.89 9.72
N ASN A 239 -3.66 17.53 10.05
CA ASN A 239 -2.49 17.78 9.22
C ASN A 239 -2.23 16.69 8.17
N PHE A 240 -3.19 15.80 7.89
CA PHE A 240 -3.00 14.72 6.92
C PHE A 240 -3.91 14.88 5.71
N VAL A 241 -3.29 14.69 4.54
CA VAL A 241 -3.92 14.57 3.23
C VAL A 241 -3.87 13.10 2.84
N PHE A 242 -5.02 12.50 2.55
CA PHE A 242 -5.10 11.12 2.09
C PHE A 242 -5.26 11.12 0.58
N VAL A 243 -4.32 10.51 -0.13
CA VAL A 243 -4.27 10.49 -1.59
C VAL A 243 -4.55 9.07 -2.06
N ARG A 244 -5.58 8.89 -2.89
CA ARG A 244 -5.84 7.63 -3.57
C ARG A 244 -4.93 7.56 -4.80
N THR A 245 -4.13 6.52 -4.88
CA THR A 245 -3.11 6.32 -5.91
C THR A 245 -3.26 4.92 -6.52
N PRO A 246 -2.59 4.62 -7.65
CA PRO A 246 -2.61 3.27 -8.24
C PRO A 246 -2.12 2.17 -7.28
N ILE A 247 -1.26 2.51 -6.32
CA ILE A 247 -0.67 1.58 -5.35
C ILE A 247 -1.44 1.50 -4.04
N GLY A 248 -2.60 2.18 -3.95
CA GLY A 248 -3.44 2.23 -2.76
C GLY A 248 -3.55 3.62 -2.15
N LEU A 249 -3.89 3.68 -0.86
CA LEU A 249 -4.09 4.93 -0.13
C LEU A 249 -2.79 5.36 0.53
N VAL A 250 -2.27 6.53 0.15
CA VAL A 250 -1.06 7.11 0.74
C VAL A 250 -1.43 8.28 1.65
N MET A 251 -0.85 8.30 2.84
CA MET A 251 -1.08 9.37 3.82
C MET A 251 0.08 10.35 3.82
N LEU A 252 -0.21 11.63 3.53
CA LEU A 252 0.77 12.70 3.46
C LEU A 252 0.57 13.70 4.59
N ASN A 253 1.63 14.07 5.31
CA ASN A 253 1.59 15.18 6.25
C ASN A 253 1.65 16.51 5.49
N SER A 254 0.66 17.39 5.68
CA SER A 254 0.60 18.67 4.97
C SER A 254 1.78 19.61 5.29
N LYS A 255 2.50 19.36 6.39
CA LYS A 255 3.64 20.17 6.83
C LYS A 255 4.93 19.93 6.04
N ILE A 256 5.00 18.92 5.18
CA ILE A 256 6.22 18.59 4.40
C ILE A 256 6.36 19.41 3.11
N GLY A 257 5.66 20.55 3.02
CA GLY A 257 5.61 21.35 1.80
C GLY A 257 4.47 20.98 0.86
N ILE A 258 3.44 20.26 1.34
CA ILE A 258 2.23 20.03 0.54
C ILE A 258 1.43 21.34 0.49
N PRO A 259 1.18 21.91 -0.69
CA PRO A 259 0.32 23.09 -0.84
C PRO A 259 -1.10 22.82 -0.34
N ARG A 260 -1.89 23.88 -0.15
CA ARG A 260 -3.31 23.74 0.22
C ARG A 260 -4.06 23.03 -0.92
N VAL A 261 -4.64 21.88 -0.61
CA VAL A 261 -5.40 21.06 -1.56
C VAL A 261 -6.85 20.86 -1.10
N LYS A 262 -7.73 20.53 -2.05
CA LYS A 262 -9.14 20.18 -1.80
C LYS A 262 -9.37 18.69 -2.07
N VAL A 263 -10.42 18.13 -1.46
CA VAL A 263 -10.90 16.78 -1.82
C VAL A 263 -11.31 16.77 -3.30
N GLY A 264 -10.95 15.71 -4.02
CA GLY A 264 -11.15 15.57 -5.46
C GLY A 264 -10.02 16.16 -6.30
N GLN A 265 -9.07 16.88 -5.71
CA GLN A 265 -7.97 17.49 -6.45
C GLN A 265 -6.90 16.43 -6.80
N PRO A 266 -6.53 16.27 -8.08
CA PRO A 266 -5.39 15.46 -8.47
C PRO A 266 -4.08 16.18 -8.09
N LEU A 267 -3.07 15.42 -7.70
CA LEU A 267 -1.71 15.91 -7.45
C LEU A 267 -0.69 14.85 -7.85
N THR A 268 0.54 15.31 -8.10
CA THR A 268 1.71 14.46 -8.27
C THR A 268 2.72 14.86 -7.21
N LEU A 269 3.16 13.88 -6.42
CA LEU A 269 4.24 14.02 -5.45
C LEU A 269 5.52 13.46 -6.05
N HIS A 270 6.57 14.27 -6.01
CA HIS A 270 7.93 13.87 -6.36
C HIS A 270 8.83 14.12 -5.16
N ILE A 271 9.51 13.07 -4.70
CA ILE A 271 10.58 13.15 -3.70
C ILE A 271 11.82 12.56 -4.34
N ASP A 272 12.86 13.37 -4.42
CA ASP A 272 14.16 12.95 -4.93
C ASP A 272 15.23 13.38 -3.94
N HIS A 273 15.81 12.38 -3.27
CA HIS A 273 16.79 12.54 -2.19
C HIS A 273 16.29 13.47 -1.09
N GLU A 274 16.61 14.76 -1.11
CA GLU A 274 16.24 15.76 -0.10
C GLU A 274 15.07 16.65 -0.53
N HIS A 275 14.70 16.61 -1.82
CA HIS A 275 13.78 17.55 -2.42
C HIS A 275 12.37 16.99 -2.48
N VAL A 276 11.39 17.77 -2.01
CA VAL A 276 9.96 17.44 -2.11
C VAL A 276 9.30 18.47 -3.03
N THR A 277 8.68 17.99 -4.10
CA THR A 277 7.94 18.80 -5.06
C THR A 277 6.53 18.24 -5.23
N VAL A 278 5.54 19.14 -5.27
CA VAL A 278 4.15 18.78 -5.60
C VAL A 278 3.74 19.55 -6.84
N SER A 279 3.28 18.84 -7.86
CA SER A 279 2.71 19.44 -9.06
C SER A 279 1.23 19.10 -9.20
N PHE A 280 0.52 19.94 -9.95
CA PHE A 280 -0.89 19.78 -10.25
C PHE A 280 -1.05 19.73 -11.78
N PRO A 281 -1.98 18.93 -12.31
CA PRO A 281 -2.28 18.98 -13.73
C PRO A 281 -2.72 20.40 -14.09
N SER A 282 -2.07 20.98 -15.10
CA SER A 282 -2.43 22.31 -15.59
C SER A 282 -3.84 22.26 -16.14
N THR A 283 -4.73 23.09 -15.61
CA THR A 283 -6.05 23.31 -16.22
C THR A 283 -5.82 24.19 -17.44
N GLU A 284 -5.50 23.60 -18.58
CA GLU A 284 -5.49 24.32 -19.85
C GLU A 284 -6.93 24.78 -20.12
N THR A 285 -7.21 26.04 -19.83
CA THR A 285 -8.48 26.67 -20.16
C THR A 285 -8.46 26.94 -21.65
N PRO A 286 -9.38 26.37 -22.45
CA PRO A 286 -9.43 26.65 -23.88
C PRO A 286 -9.65 28.15 -24.07
N ILE A 287 -8.69 28.84 -24.65
CA ILE A 287 -8.83 30.26 -25.02
C ILE A 287 -9.96 30.32 -26.07
N PRO A 288 -11.09 31.01 -25.81
CA PRO A 288 -12.13 31.14 -26.82
C PRO A 288 -11.53 31.93 -28.00
N ARG A 289 -11.50 31.29 -29.18
CA ARG A 289 -11.18 31.98 -30.44
C ARG A 289 -12.15 33.14 -30.59
N ARG A 290 -11.59 34.36 -30.53
CA ARG A 290 -12.32 35.60 -30.75
C ARG A 290 -12.78 35.61 -32.21
N SER A 291 -14.03 35.25 -32.45
CA SER A 291 -14.68 35.37 -33.76
C SER A 291 -14.63 36.83 -34.18
N ALA A 292 -13.82 37.13 -35.20
CA ALA A 292 -13.82 38.42 -35.86
C ALA A 292 -15.12 38.54 -36.66
N SER A 293 -15.94 39.52 -36.31
CA SER A 293 -17.09 39.95 -37.12
C SER A 293 -16.57 40.55 -38.43
N PRO A 294 -17.11 40.17 -39.61
CA PRO A 294 -17.03 41.02 -40.78
C PRO A 294 -18.32 41.84 -40.91
N THR A 295 -18.18 43.15 -40.99
CA THR A 295 -19.18 44.07 -41.58
C THR A 295 -18.42 44.84 -42.67
N PRO A 296 -19.02 45.00 -43.85
CA PRO A 296 -19.92 46.14 -44.08
C PRO A 296 -21.31 45.74 -44.59
#